data_AF-A0A961MD03-F1
#
_entry.id   AF-A0A961MD03-F1
#
_cell.length_a   1.000
_cell.length_b   1.000
_cell.length_c   1.000
_cell.angle_alpha   90.00
_cell.angle_beta   90.00
_cell.angle_gamma   90.00
#
_symmetry.space_group_name_H-M   'P 1'
#
loop_
_entity.id
_entity.type
_entity.pdbx_description
1 polymer ?
#
loop_
_entity_poly.entity_id
_entity_poly.type
_entity_poly.pdbx_seq_one_letter_code
_entity_poly.pdbx_strand_id
1 'polypeptide(L)' 'MKKRRNHHAELKARVALETVKGERTVLELATEYGVHPAMIR' A
#
# COMPACT_ATOMS: atom_id res chain seq x y z
N MET A 1 3.57 -1.28 -24.41
CA MET A 1 4.07 -0.60 -23.19
C MET A 1 3.02 -0.70 -22.08
N LYS A 2 3.30 -1.42 -21.00
CA LYS A 2 2.35 -1.63 -19.88
C LYS A 2 2.20 -0.30 -19.12
N LYS A 3 1.10 0.43 -19.35
CA LYS A 3 0.80 1.69 -18.63
C LYS A 3 0.89 1.41 -17.13
N ARG A 4 1.84 2.07 -16.44
CA ARG A 4 1.92 2.03 -14.98
C ARG A 4 0.60 2.60 -14.46
N ARG A 5 -0.21 1.77 -13.81
CA ARG A 5 -1.38 2.23 -13.07
C ARG A 5 -0.84 3.09 -11.93
N ASN A 6 -0.95 4.42 -12.08
CA ASN A 6 -0.63 5.34 -11.02
C ASN A 6 -1.69 5.15 -9.93
N HIS A 7 -1.42 4.27 -8.96
CA HIS A 7 -2.17 4.27 -7.71
C HIS A 7 -2.01 5.67 -7.11
N HIS A 8 -3.15 6.34 -6.85
CA HIS A 8 -3.22 7.71 -6.34
C HIS A 8 -2.24 7.88 -5.19
N ALA A 9 -1.46 8.98 -5.18
CA ALA A 9 -0.44 9.26 -4.17
C ALA A 9 -1.00 9.21 -2.74
N GLU A 10 -2.28 9.55 -2.59
CA GLU A 10 -3.03 9.47 -1.33
C GLU A 10 -3.12 8.03 -0.78
N LEU A 11 -3.34 7.03 -1.63
CA LEU A 11 -3.38 5.63 -1.23
C LEU A 11 -2.03 5.18 -0.66
N LYS A 12 -0.94 5.59 -1.31
CA LYS A 12 0.42 5.27 -0.86
C LYS A 12 0.77 5.97 0.45
N ALA A 13 0.34 7.21 0.61
CA ALA A 13 0.55 7.96 1.86
C ALA A 13 -0.20 7.31 3.03
N ARG A 14 -1.46 6.90 2.82
CA ARG A 14 -2.25 6.19 3.84
C ARG A 14 -1.63 4.86 4.23
N VAL A 15 -1.27 4.03 3.22
CA VAL A 15 -0.61 2.74 3.45
C VAL A 15 0.72 2.93 4.19
N ALA A 16 1.53 3.92 3.83
CA ALA A 16 2.79 4.21 4.52
C ALA A 16 2.56 4.62 5.98
N LEU A 17 1.57 5.48 6.26
CA LEU A 17 1.24 5.91 7.62
C LEU A 17 0.75 4.74 8.50
N GLU A 18 -0.10 3.87 7.96
CA GLU A 18 -0.57 2.69 8.69
C GLU A 18 0.55 1.66 8.90
N THR A 19 1.45 1.51 7.94
CA THR A 19 2.62 0.65 8.09
C THR A 19 3.55 1.17 9.19
N VAL A 20 3.76 2.49 9.26
CA VAL A 20 4.57 3.13 10.32
C VAL A 20 3.92 3.03 11.69
N LYS A 21 2.58 3.09 11.76
CA LYS A 21 1.82 2.89 13.01
C LYS A 21 1.94 1.49 13.59
N GLY A 22 2.23 0.47 12.77
CA GLY A 22 2.39 -0.91 13.22
C GLY A 22 1.11 -1.56 13.77
N GLU A 23 -0.05 -0.90 13.62
CA GLU A 23 -1.34 -1.38 14.09
C GLU A 23 -1.89 -2.52 13.20
N ARG A 24 -1.41 -2.64 11.96
CA ARG A 24 -1.82 -3.66 11.00
C ARG A 24 -0.62 -4.27 10.30
N THR A 25 -0.72 -5.56 9.99
CA THR A 25 0.35 -6.25 9.26
C THR A 25 0.36 -5.83 7.79
N VAL A 26 1.54 -5.91 7.16
CA VAL A 26 1.71 -5.59 5.73
C VAL A 26 0.76 -6.40 4.83
N LEU A 27 0.43 -7.63 5.23
CA LEU A 27 -0.49 -8.51 4.52
C LEU A 27 -1.95 -8.04 4.59
N GLU A 28 -2.39 -7.54 5.74
CA GLU A 28 -3.73 -6.98 5.92
C GLU A 28 -3.88 -5.69 5.12
N LEU A 29 -2.89 -4.79 5.21
CA LEU A 29 -2.88 -3.53 4.44
C LEU A 29 -2.82 -3.78 2.94
N ALA A 30 -2.05 -4.78 2.50
CA ALA A 30 -2.00 -5.19 1.11
C ALA A 30 -3.36 -5.67 0.59
N THR A 31 -4.09 -6.43 1.40
CA THR A 31 -5.41 -6.97 1.04
C THR A 31 -6.47 -5.87 1.03
N GLU A 32 -6.49 -5.02 2.05
CA GLU A 32 -7.45 -3.93 2.22
C GLU A 32 -7.33 -2.86 1.13
N TYR A 33 -6.10 -2.46 0.81
CA TYR A 33 -5.84 -1.43 -0.19
C TYR A 33 -5.61 -1.99 -1.60
N GLY A 34 -5.66 -3.32 -1.78
CA GLY A 34 -5.41 -4.00 -3.06
C GLY A 34 -4.00 -3.76 -3.61
N VAL A 35 -3.04 -3.54 -2.71
CA VAL A 35 -1.64 -3.20 -3.02
C VAL A 35 -0.80 -4.45 -2.79
N HIS A 36 0.12 -4.77 -3.70
CA HIS A 36 0.99 -5.93 -3.51
C HIS A 36 1.90 -5.70 -2.28
N PRO A 37 2.07 -6.66 -1.35
CA PRO A 37 2.89 -6.50 -0.13
C PRO A 37 4.32 -6.01 -0.41
N ALA A 38 4.90 -6.48 -1.52
CA ALA A 38 6.23 -6.05 -1.99
C ALA A 38 6.33 -4.56 -2.36
N MET A 39 5.21 -3.85 -2.51
CA MET A 39 5.17 -2.39 -2.73
C MET A 39 5.04 -1.59 -1.42
N ILE A 40 4.79 -2.27 -0.29
CA ILE A 40 4.64 -1.67 1.04
C ILE A 40 5.96 -1.76 1.82
N ARG A 41 6.77 -2.79 1.54
CA ARG A 41 8.16 -2.95 2.03
C ARG A 41 9.06 -1.79 1.58
#